data_AF-A0A9X6TKA0-F1
#
_entry.id   AF-A0A9X6TKA0-F1
#
_cell.length_a   1.000
_cell.length_b   1.000
_cell.length_c   1.000
_cell.angle_alpha   90.00
_cell.angle_beta   90.00
_cell.angle_gamma   90.00
#
_symmetry.space_group_name_H-M   'P 1'
#
loop_
_entity.id
_entity.type
_entity.pdbx_description
1 polymer ?
#
loop_
_entity_poly.entity_id
_entity_poly.type
_entity_poly.pdbx_seq_one_letter_code
_entity_poly.pdbx_strand_id
1 'polypeptide(L)'
;MESGNSTSSQVRNSGLSREEIDSLPTIEQLEGLVPETICGSDERSQILNTKIYPWRAICQLIITRADGARARATGWLNGKGTVITAGHCVYSTDLNKWNTSITVILGRNGTEEPYGEITSSNLSSVKGWTEKHDPNYDYGAIILPNHIGDTTGYFGFAIYQDSQLRNVKTNLSGYPGDKPNTQWFMYDTITNVNERKIYYNIDTMGGHSGSPVWIDAPNGQHYAVGIHAYGGCPNSATRINQDVYNNLLNWKQRGDQ
;
A
#
# COMPACT_ATOMS: atom_id res chain seq x y z
N MET A 1 33.60 32.65 -7.75
CA MET A 1 33.79 31.20 -7.96
C MET A 1 32.83 30.50 -7.03
N GLU A 2 31.66 30.15 -7.56
CA GLU A 2 30.65 29.38 -6.84
C GLU A 2 31.14 27.94 -6.66
N SER A 3 31.14 27.45 -5.43
CA SER A 3 31.27 26.02 -5.15
C SER A 3 29.91 25.49 -4.74
N GLY A 4 29.18 24.99 -5.72
CA GLY A 4 27.97 24.21 -5.50
C GLY A 4 28.33 22.87 -4.88
N ASN A 5 27.84 22.63 -3.66
CA ASN A 5 27.96 21.33 -3.02
C ASN A 5 26.74 20.49 -3.41
N SER A 6 26.91 19.59 -4.39
CA SER A 6 25.86 18.65 -4.80
C SER A 6 25.68 17.58 -3.72
N THR A 7 24.53 17.58 -3.07
CA THR A 7 24.13 16.48 -2.17
C THR A 7 23.66 15.30 -3.03
N SER A 8 24.46 14.23 -3.09
CA SER A 8 24.01 12.96 -3.62
C SER A 8 23.07 12.30 -2.60
N SER A 9 21.83 12.06 -2.98
CA SER A 9 20.91 11.23 -2.20
C SER A 9 21.36 9.78 -2.32
N GLN A 10 22.00 9.27 -1.26
CA GLN A 10 22.41 7.87 -1.20
C GLN A 10 21.17 6.98 -1.14
N VAL A 11 20.95 6.21 -2.21
CA VAL A 11 20.05 5.06 -2.22
C VAL A 11 20.56 4.06 -1.19
N ARG A 12 19.89 3.98 -0.03
CA ARG A 12 20.17 2.93 0.96
C ARG A 12 19.37 1.69 0.57
N ASN A 13 20.11 0.66 0.14
CA ASN A 13 19.62 -0.70 -0.04
C ASN A 13 19.07 -1.21 1.32
N SER A 14 18.00 -2.01 1.29
CA SER A 14 17.43 -2.68 2.47
C SER A 14 18.47 -3.45 3.30
N GLY A 15 19.61 -3.80 2.68
CA GLY A 15 20.75 -4.44 3.33
C GLY A 15 20.49 -5.92 3.65
N LEU A 16 19.38 -6.47 3.15
CA LEU A 16 19.03 -7.88 3.26
C LEU A 16 19.47 -8.63 2.01
N SER A 17 19.88 -9.87 2.21
CA SER A 17 19.90 -10.86 1.15
C SER A 17 18.49 -11.21 0.69
N ARG A 18 18.42 -11.85 -0.47
CA ARG A 18 17.15 -12.26 -1.09
C ARG A 18 16.39 -13.27 -0.24
N GLU A 19 17.11 -14.25 0.30
CA GLU A 19 16.55 -15.30 1.16
C GLU A 19 15.95 -14.69 2.44
N GLU A 20 16.59 -13.65 2.98
CA GLU A 20 16.05 -12.93 4.13
C GLU A 20 14.73 -12.24 3.78
N ILE A 21 14.62 -11.59 2.63
CA ILE A 21 13.37 -10.91 2.21
C ILE A 21 12.23 -11.92 1.97
N ASP A 22 12.50 -13.05 1.31
CA ASP A 22 11.51 -14.12 1.08
C ASP A 22 10.99 -14.70 2.41
N SER A 23 11.83 -14.73 3.44
CA SER A 23 11.49 -15.26 4.77
C SER A 23 10.78 -14.27 5.72
N LEU A 24 10.71 -12.99 5.36
CA LEU A 24 10.14 -11.98 6.26
C LEU A 24 8.68 -12.29 6.60
N PRO A 25 8.25 -12.14 7.85
CA PRO A 25 6.83 -12.20 8.17
C PRO A 25 6.08 -11.06 7.47
N THR A 26 4.78 -11.25 7.32
CA THR A 26 3.86 -10.17 6.92
C THR A 26 3.67 -9.21 8.09
N ILE A 27 3.29 -7.96 7.82
CA ILE A 27 3.12 -6.96 8.90
C ILE A 27 1.99 -7.36 9.87
N GLU A 28 0.95 -8.00 9.36
CA GLU A 28 -0.19 -8.50 10.13
C GLU A 28 0.23 -9.57 11.14
N GLN A 29 1.18 -10.43 10.78
CA GLN A 29 1.77 -11.41 11.69
C GLN A 29 2.55 -10.77 12.83
N LEU A 30 3.21 -9.63 12.60
CA LEU A 30 3.94 -8.91 13.64
C LEU A 30 3.03 -8.05 14.52
N GLU A 31 2.00 -7.44 13.95
CA GLU A 31 1.02 -6.62 14.68
C GLU A 31 -0.06 -7.46 15.39
N GLY A 32 -0.10 -8.78 15.17
CA GLY A 32 -1.11 -9.66 15.75
C GLY A 32 -2.53 -9.38 15.23
N LEU A 33 -2.64 -8.88 14.00
CA LEU A 33 -3.93 -8.55 13.38
C LEU A 33 -4.61 -9.82 12.86
N VAL A 34 -5.95 -9.78 12.78
CA VAL A 34 -6.72 -10.87 12.16
C VAL A 34 -6.29 -10.96 10.69
N PRO A 35 -5.82 -12.14 10.23
CA PRO A 35 -5.28 -12.27 8.90
C PRO A 35 -6.35 -12.07 7.83
N GLU A 36 -5.94 -11.39 6.77
CA GLU A 36 -6.58 -11.38 5.46
C GLU A 36 -6.82 -12.83 4.98
N THR A 37 -7.99 -13.07 4.37
CA THR A 37 -8.47 -14.44 4.14
C THR A 37 -8.95 -14.64 2.70
N ILE A 38 -8.73 -15.84 2.17
CA ILE A 38 -9.34 -16.33 0.92
C ILE A 38 -10.82 -16.65 1.17
N CYS A 39 -11.71 -16.04 0.40
CA CYS A 39 -13.15 -16.18 0.54
C CYS A 39 -13.70 -17.26 -0.39
N GLY A 40 -13.49 -18.51 0.02
CA GLY A 40 -13.88 -19.69 -0.75
C GLY A 40 -12.67 -20.32 -1.43
N SER A 41 -12.67 -20.37 -2.76
CA SER A 41 -11.51 -20.81 -3.55
C SER A 41 -10.60 -19.64 -3.87
N ASP A 42 -9.28 -19.85 -3.86
CA ASP A 42 -8.30 -18.83 -4.25
C ASP A 42 -8.38 -18.56 -5.76
N GLU A 43 -8.92 -17.38 -6.13
CA GLU A 43 -9.08 -16.92 -7.51
C GLU A 43 -8.05 -15.85 -7.89
N ARG A 44 -7.05 -15.61 -7.03
CA ARG A 44 -5.99 -14.63 -7.32
C ARG A 44 -5.15 -15.09 -8.52
N SER A 45 -4.80 -14.13 -9.35
CA SER A 45 -3.94 -14.32 -10.52
C SER A 45 -2.65 -13.53 -10.39
N GLN A 46 -1.51 -14.15 -10.69
CA GLN A 46 -0.23 -13.45 -10.70
C GLN A 46 -0.14 -12.47 -11.87
N ILE A 47 0.40 -11.27 -11.63
CA ILE A 47 0.78 -10.34 -12.67
C ILE A 47 2.16 -10.70 -13.21
N LEU A 48 2.23 -11.13 -14.47
CA LEU A 48 3.48 -11.57 -15.10
C LEU A 48 4.35 -10.42 -15.61
N ASN A 49 3.72 -9.30 -16.01
CA ASN A 49 4.43 -8.12 -16.49
C ASN A 49 4.08 -6.89 -15.65
N THR A 50 4.83 -6.72 -14.56
CA THR A 50 4.69 -5.63 -13.60
C THR A 50 5.30 -4.30 -14.08
N LYS A 51 5.86 -4.24 -15.31
CA LYS A 51 6.42 -3.01 -15.92
C LYS A 51 5.36 -2.17 -16.64
N ILE A 52 4.11 -2.65 -16.68
CA ILE A 52 2.97 -1.98 -17.31
C ILE A 52 2.13 -1.28 -16.24
N TYR A 53 1.57 -0.11 -16.55
CA TYR A 53 0.62 0.59 -15.69
C TYR A 53 -0.75 -0.12 -15.72
N PRO A 54 -1.43 -0.36 -14.57
CA PRO A 54 -1.15 0.21 -13.26
C PRO A 54 -0.18 -0.58 -12.37
N TRP A 55 0.20 -1.79 -12.77
CA TRP A 55 0.99 -2.73 -11.95
C TRP A 55 2.30 -2.12 -11.43
N ARG A 56 3.01 -1.39 -12.29
CA ARG A 56 4.27 -0.72 -11.93
C ARG A 56 4.13 0.40 -10.89
N ALA A 57 2.92 0.89 -10.63
CA ALA A 57 2.65 1.91 -9.61
C ALA A 57 2.28 1.30 -8.24
N ILE A 58 2.26 -0.03 -8.13
CA ILE A 58 2.03 -0.79 -6.90
C ILE A 58 3.37 -1.38 -6.43
N CYS A 59 3.66 -1.26 -5.15
CA CYS A 59 4.96 -1.59 -4.59
C CYS A 59 4.87 -2.60 -3.45
N GLN A 60 5.88 -3.45 -3.38
CA GLN A 60 6.15 -4.18 -2.15
C GLN A 60 6.84 -3.24 -1.16
N LEU A 61 6.46 -3.36 0.10
CA LEU A 61 7.07 -2.65 1.21
C LEU A 61 7.90 -3.61 2.05
N ILE A 62 9.12 -3.21 2.40
CA ILE A 62 9.92 -3.86 3.44
C ILE A 62 10.01 -2.88 4.60
N ILE A 63 9.28 -3.18 5.67
CA ILE A 63 9.08 -2.33 6.84
C ILE A 63 10.10 -2.72 7.89
N THR A 64 10.83 -1.74 8.44
CA THR A 64 11.64 -1.93 9.65
C THR A 64 10.93 -1.26 10.82
N ARG A 65 10.54 -2.06 11.82
CA ARG A 65 9.87 -1.63 13.05
C ARG A 65 10.87 -1.04 14.04
N ALA A 66 10.35 -0.35 15.06
CA ALA A 66 11.16 0.28 16.10
C ALA A 66 11.91 -0.70 17.03
N ASP A 67 11.50 -1.96 17.07
CA ASP A 67 12.18 -3.07 17.75
C ASP A 67 13.25 -3.74 16.86
N GLY A 68 13.42 -3.27 15.62
CA GLY A 68 14.34 -3.84 14.62
C GLY A 68 13.76 -5.02 13.84
N ALA A 69 12.58 -5.53 14.20
CA ALA A 69 11.89 -6.56 13.43
C ALA A 69 11.52 -6.00 12.04
N ARG A 70 11.46 -6.90 11.05
CA ARG A 70 11.14 -6.55 9.68
C ARG A 70 9.95 -7.32 9.17
N ALA A 71 9.14 -6.66 8.35
CA ALA A 71 7.95 -7.25 7.76
C ALA A 71 7.74 -6.79 6.32
N ARG A 72 6.88 -7.52 5.60
CA ARG A 72 6.43 -7.16 4.26
C ARG A 72 4.96 -6.72 4.24
N ALA A 73 4.67 -5.79 3.32
CA ALA A 73 3.32 -5.30 3.05
C ALA A 73 3.22 -4.74 1.62
N THR A 74 2.11 -4.06 1.31
CA THR A 74 1.83 -3.43 0.01
C THR A 74 1.64 -1.92 0.15
N GLY A 75 2.01 -1.18 -0.90
CA GLY A 75 1.60 0.21 -1.08
C GLY A 75 1.41 0.57 -2.55
N TRP A 76 1.00 1.79 -2.83
CA TRP A 76 0.80 2.29 -4.19
C TRP A 76 1.03 3.79 -4.29
N LEU A 77 1.48 4.27 -5.45
CA LEU A 77 1.70 5.71 -5.66
C LEU A 77 0.40 6.45 -5.91
N ASN A 78 0.15 7.54 -5.17
CA ASN A 78 -0.90 8.53 -5.48
C ASN A 78 -0.34 9.85 -6.06
N GLY A 79 0.98 9.93 -6.23
CA GLY A 79 1.67 11.08 -6.81
C GLY A 79 3.09 10.77 -7.21
N LYS A 80 3.85 11.82 -7.47
CA LYS A 80 5.24 11.74 -7.93
C LYS A 80 6.14 11.10 -6.89
N GLY A 81 5.96 11.47 -5.62
CA GLY A 81 6.80 10.98 -4.52
C GLY A 81 6.01 10.57 -3.27
N THR A 82 4.78 10.05 -3.43
CA THR A 82 3.95 9.63 -2.29
C THR A 82 3.39 8.24 -2.50
N VAL A 83 3.68 7.33 -1.57
CA VAL A 83 3.09 5.99 -1.48
C VAL A 83 2.02 5.98 -0.41
N ILE A 84 0.87 5.43 -0.71
CA ILE A 84 -0.23 5.17 0.23
C ILE A 84 -0.20 3.69 0.65
N THR A 85 -0.49 3.43 1.92
CA THR A 85 -0.53 2.08 2.51
C THR A 85 -1.45 2.08 3.75
N ALA A 86 -1.56 0.96 4.46
CA ALA A 86 -2.27 0.89 5.74
C ALA A 86 -1.52 1.67 6.84
N GLY A 87 -2.25 2.13 7.84
CA GLY A 87 -1.69 2.81 9.01
C GLY A 87 -0.77 1.90 9.81
N HIS A 88 -1.13 0.63 9.98
CA HIS A 88 -0.30 -0.35 10.67
C HIS A 88 1.03 -0.66 9.93
N CYS A 89 1.11 -0.36 8.63
CA CYS A 89 2.38 -0.44 7.88
C CYS A 89 3.37 0.67 8.27
N VAL A 90 2.89 1.81 8.76
CA VAL A 90 3.73 2.98 9.09
C VAL A 90 3.86 3.23 10.60
N TYR A 91 2.89 2.76 11.38
CA TYR A 91 2.84 2.91 12.83
C TYR A 91 2.40 1.60 13.47
N SER A 92 3.28 1.05 14.31
CA SER A 92 3.07 -0.17 15.07
C SER A 92 2.28 0.13 16.34
N THR A 93 1.14 -0.53 16.50
CA THR A 93 0.21 -0.30 17.62
C THR A 93 0.56 -1.15 18.82
N ASP A 94 1.16 -2.31 18.62
CA ASP A 94 1.69 -3.16 19.69
C ASP A 94 2.91 -2.53 20.37
N LEU A 95 3.79 -1.87 19.60
CA LEU A 95 4.92 -1.10 20.14
C LEU A 95 4.56 0.34 20.51
N ASN A 96 3.40 0.83 20.05
CA ASN A 96 2.98 2.23 20.15
C ASN A 96 4.07 3.21 19.61
N LYS A 97 4.61 2.88 18.43
CA LYS A 97 5.74 3.61 17.81
C LYS A 97 5.61 3.65 16.29
N TRP A 98 6.16 4.73 15.71
CA TRP A 98 6.41 4.79 14.27
C TRP A 98 7.44 3.73 13.86
N ASN A 99 7.23 3.12 12.68
CA ASN A 99 8.24 2.30 12.03
C ASN A 99 9.43 3.19 11.62
N THR A 100 10.65 2.66 11.68
CA THR A 100 11.86 3.48 11.55
C THR A 100 12.20 3.81 10.10
N SER A 101 11.92 2.88 9.20
CA SER A 101 12.17 3.03 7.77
C SER A 101 11.36 2.02 6.97
N ILE A 102 10.98 2.41 5.76
CA ILE A 102 10.30 1.52 4.81
C ILE A 102 11.04 1.59 3.48
N THR A 103 11.46 0.45 2.97
CA THR A 103 11.98 0.28 1.60
C THR A 103 10.82 -0.03 0.67
N VAL A 104 10.71 0.75 -0.40
CA VAL A 104 9.67 0.69 -1.42
C VAL A 104 10.26 0.10 -2.69
N ILE A 105 9.64 -0.97 -3.21
CA ILE A 105 10.07 -1.69 -4.39
C ILE A 105 8.91 -1.74 -5.39
N LEU A 106 8.91 -0.83 -6.36
CA LEU A 106 7.82 -0.69 -7.34
C LEU A 106 7.85 -1.82 -8.38
N GLY A 107 6.67 -2.38 -8.68
CA GLY A 107 6.51 -3.41 -9.71
C GLY A 107 7.42 -4.62 -9.53
N ARG A 108 7.74 -5.00 -8.28
CA ARG A 108 8.56 -6.18 -8.01
C ARG A 108 7.91 -7.42 -8.63
N ASN A 109 8.72 -8.32 -9.19
CA ASN A 109 8.25 -9.59 -9.72
C ASN A 109 9.22 -10.70 -9.35
N GLY A 110 9.06 -11.24 -8.14
CA GLY A 110 10.01 -12.18 -7.55
C GLY A 110 11.34 -11.48 -7.32
N THR A 111 12.37 -11.93 -8.03
CA THR A 111 13.73 -11.35 -7.95
C THR A 111 13.93 -10.12 -8.83
N GLU A 112 12.98 -9.78 -9.72
CA GLU A 112 13.08 -8.58 -10.54
C GLU A 112 12.60 -7.35 -9.78
N GLU A 113 13.43 -6.31 -9.75
CA GLU A 113 13.19 -5.02 -9.11
C GLU A 113 13.33 -3.91 -10.17
N PRO A 114 12.34 -3.78 -11.08
CA PRO A 114 12.51 -3.01 -12.33
C PRO A 114 12.78 -1.51 -12.13
N TYR A 115 12.45 -0.97 -10.96
CA TYR A 115 12.63 0.44 -10.61
C TYR A 115 13.56 0.63 -9.40
N GLY A 116 14.27 -0.42 -8.98
CA GLY A 116 15.15 -0.41 -7.81
C GLY A 116 14.41 -0.25 -6.48
N GLU A 117 15.19 0.08 -5.45
CA GLU A 117 14.71 0.28 -4.08
C GLU A 117 14.75 1.77 -3.69
N ILE A 118 13.72 2.24 -2.99
CA ILE A 118 13.67 3.59 -2.42
C ILE A 118 13.33 3.48 -0.95
N THR A 119 14.25 3.88 -0.07
CA THR A 119 14.04 3.84 1.38
C THR A 119 13.65 5.21 1.91
N SER A 120 12.61 5.27 2.74
CA SER A 120 12.18 6.50 3.42
C SER A 120 11.83 6.24 4.89
N SER A 121 12.07 7.26 5.71
CA SER A 121 11.61 7.35 7.10
C SER A 121 10.59 8.48 7.32
N ASN A 122 10.14 9.13 6.24
CA ASN A 122 9.15 10.20 6.29
C ASN A 122 7.74 9.58 6.20
N LEU A 123 7.26 9.16 7.36
CA LEU A 123 6.00 8.43 7.51
C LEU A 123 4.87 9.36 7.96
N SER A 124 3.64 9.03 7.61
CA SER A 124 2.46 9.78 8.02
C SER A 124 1.26 8.87 8.20
N SER A 125 0.44 9.18 9.19
CA SER A 125 -0.85 8.54 9.47
C SER A 125 -1.70 9.54 10.26
N VAL A 126 -2.92 9.15 10.61
CA VAL A 126 -3.87 10.00 11.31
C VAL A 126 -3.99 9.63 12.78
N LYS A 127 -4.39 10.60 13.60
CA LYS A 127 -4.54 10.41 15.06
C LYS A 127 -5.54 9.32 15.44
N GLY A 128 -6.57 9.11 14.62
CA GLY A 128 -7.51 8.00 14.81
C GLY A 128 -6.79 6.64 14.80
N TRP A 129 -5.71 6.51 14.03
CA TRP A 129 -4.83 5.36 14.09
C TRP A 129 -3.80 5.52 15.21
N THR A 130 -2.94 6.52 15.17
CA THR A 130 -1.73 6.59 16.02
C THR A 130 -1.98 6.86 17.50
N GLU A 131 -3.18 7.33 17.88
CA GLU A 131 -3.52 7.62 19.28
C GLU A 131 -4.68 6.75 19.78
N LYS A 132 -5.58 6.32 18.89
CA LYS A 132 -6.79 5.56 19.27
C LYS A 132 -6.78 4.10 18.80
N HIS A 133 -5.83 3.73 17.94
CA HIS A 133 -5.72 2.40 17.33
C HIS A 133 -7.04 1.95 16.68
N ASP A 134 -7.83 2.90 16.15
CA ASP A 134 -9.14 2.62 15.57
C ASP A 134 -8.98 2.08 14.14
N PRO A 135 -9.42 0.84 13.85
CA PRO A 135 -9.33 0.24 12.52
C PRO A 135 -10.00 1.05 11.40
N ASN A 136 -10.95 1.94 11.72
CA ASN A 136 -11.58 2.84 10.75
C ASN A 136 -10.66 3.94 10.24
N TYR A 137 -9.51 4.12 10.88
CA TYR A 137 -8.51 5.12 10.56
C TYR A 137 -7.18 4.49 10.13
N ASP A 138 -7.17 3.17 9.89
CA ASP A 138 -5.99 2.44 9.46
C ASP A 138 -5.61 2.75 8.00
N TYR A 139 -4.92 3.87 7.83
CA TYR A 139 -4.30 4.30 6.59
C TYR A 139 -3.11 5.22 6.89
N GLY A 140 -2.16 5.25 5.96
CA GLY A 140 -0.96 6.04 6.09
C GLY A 140 -0.30 6.31 4.75
N ALA A 141 0.80 7.05 4.81
CA ALA A 141 1.60 7.40 3.67
C ALA A 141 3.10 7.37 3.99
N ILE A 142 3.87 7.16 2.93
CA ILE A 142 5.33 7.22 2.90
C ILE A 142 5.70 8.30 1.88
N ILE A 143 6.35 9.36 2.35
CA ILE A 143 6.83 10.44 1.48
C ILE A 143 8.23 10.06 1.00
N LEU A 144 8.39 9.94 -0.31
CA LEU A 144 9.64 9.51 -0.95
C LEU A 144 10.58 10.70 -1.17
N PRO A 145 11.90 10.46 -1.16
CA PRO A 145 12.90 11.50 -1.45
C PRO A 145 13.05 11.80 -2.95
N ASN A 146 12.27 11.15 -3.82
CA ASN A 146 12.35 11.30 -5.27
C ASN A 146 10.96 11.23 -5.93
N HIS A 147 10.90 11.65 -7.20
CA HIS A 147 9.68 11.70 -8.00
C HIS A 147 9.53 10.47 -8.91
N ILE A 148 9.66 9.26 -8.34
CA ILE A 148 9.59 8.00 -9.11
C ILE A 148 8.25 7.80 -9.85
N GLY A 149 7.18 8.47 -9.39
CA GLY A 149 5.88 8.50 -10.04
C GLY A 149 5.87 9.19 -11.41
N ASP A 150 6.85 10.04 -11.73
CA ASP A 150 7.00 10.59 -13.10
C ASP A 150 7.42 9.50 -14.11
N THR A 151 8.01 8.40 -13.63
CA THR A 151 8.40 7.24 -14.47
C THR A 151 7.36 6.13 -14.43
N THR A 152 6.87 5.80 -13.24
CA THR A 152 5.97 4.66 -13.02
C THR A 152 4.50 5.02 -13.23
N GLY A 153 4.16 6.30 -13.23
CA GLY A 153 2.77 6.74 -13.10
C GLY A 153 2.27 6.54 -11.67
N TYR A 154 1.06 7.02 -11.41
CA TYR A 154 0.43 6.95 -10.11
C TYR A 154 -1.09 6.92 -10.28
N PHE A 155 -1.78 6.36 -9.29
CA PHE A 155 -3.23 6.28 -9.29
C PHE A 155 -3.86 7.65 -9.04
N GLY A 156 -5.03 7.87 -9.65
CA GLY A 156 -5.98 8.84 -9.13
C GLY A 156 -6.66 8.30 -7.87
N PHE A 157 -7.32 9.16 -7.12
CA PHE A 157 -8.19 8.77 -6.01
C PHE A 157 -9.45 9.63 -6.04
N ALA A 158 -10.59 9.05 -5.69
CA ALA A 158 -11.87 9.74 -5.83
C ALA A 158 -12.84 9.35 -4.71
N ILE A 159 -13.73 10.30 -4.41
CA ILE A 159 -14.84 10.10 -3.48
C ILE A 159 -16.06 9.65 -4.30
N TYR A 160 -16.65 8.53 -3.90
CA TYR A 160 -17.89 8.04 -4.48
C TYR A 160 -18.98 7.93 -3.42
N GLN A 161 -20.21 8.23 -3.81
CA GLN A 161 -21.39 8.01 -2.97
C GLN A 161 -21.65 6.50 -2.78
N ASP A 162 -22.39 6.14 -1.74
CA ASP A 162 -22.69 4.74 -1.43
C ASP A 162 -23.31 3.99 -2.62
N SER A 163 -24.24 4.64 -3.34
CA SER A 163 -24.90 4.08 -4.52
C SER A 163 -23.96 3.88 -5.72
N GLN A 164 -22.81 4.54 -5.72
CA GLN A 164 -21.78 4.41 -6.76
C GLN A 164 -20.67 3.42 -6.37
N LEU A 165 -20.72 2.87 -5.15
CA LEU A 165 -19.79 1.85 -4.67
C LEU A 165 -20.46 0.49 -4.51
N ARG A 166 -21.71 0.44 -4.02
CA ARG A 166 -22.44 -0.81 -3.82
C ARG A 166 -22.67 -1.52 -5.15
N ASN A 167 -22.40 -2.83 -5.17
CA ASN A 167 -22.53 -3.68 -6.36
C ASN A 167 -21.67 -3.23 -7.55
N VAL A 168 -20.59 -2.50 -7.29
CA VAL A 168 -19.62 -2.12 -8.31
C VAL A 168 -18.42 -3.04 -8.27
N LYS A 169 -18.01 -3.52 -9.46
CA LYS A 169 -16.76 -4.27 -9.63
C LYS A 169 -15.58 -3.38 -9.24
N THR A 170 -14.77 -3.87 -8.32
CA THR A 170 -13.54 -3.25 -7.90
C THR A 170 -12.38 -4.23 -8.05
N ASN A 171 -11.20 -3.65 -8.18
CA ASN A 171 -9.95 -4.34 -8.44
C ASN A 171 -9.05 -4.17 -7.22
N LEU A 172 -8.27 -5.20 -6.90
CA LEU A 172 -7.23 -5.15 -5.87
C LEU A 172 -5.99 -5.87 -6.37
N SER A 173 -4.82 -5.30 -6.08
CA SER A 173 -3.56 -5.99 -6.31
C SER A 173 -2.51 -5.59 -5.28
N GLY A 174 -1.67 -6.56 -4.91
CA GLY A 174 -0.60 -6.37 -3.94
C GLY A 174 0.35 -7.55 -3.86
N TYR A 175 1.11 -7.61 -2.77
CA TYR A 175 2.20 -8.57 -2.55
C TYR A 175 1.88 -9.48 -1.36
N PRO A 176 1.06 -10.52 -1.57
CA PRO A 176 0.73 -11.45 -0.50
C PRO A 176 1.96 -12.25 -0.05
N GLY A 177 2.02 -12.52 1.26
CA GLY A 177 3.12 -13.24 1.87
C GLY A 177 3.10 -14.76 1.63
N ASP A 178 2.02 -15.33 1.11
CA ASP A 178 1.99 -16.74 0.70
C ASP A 178 2.61 -16.97 -0.70
N LYS A 179 3.12 -15.91 -1.34
CA LYS A 179 3.70 -15.94 -2.68
C LYS A 179 5.14 -15.39 -2.66
N PRO A 180 6.02 -15.81 -3.59
CA PRO A 180 7.44 -15.49 -3.55
C PRO A 180 7.73 -14.08 -4.08
N ASN A 181 7.30 -13.05 -3.33
CA ASN A 181 7.54 -11.63 -3.65
C ASN A 181 7.06 -11.20 -5.05
N THR A 182 5.94 -11.77 -5.49
CA THR A 182 5.27 -11.46 -6.76
C THR A 182 3.99 -10.68 -6.52
N GLN A 183 3.57 -9.92 -7.53
CA GLN A 183 2.32 -9.16 -7.48
C GLN A 183 1.13 -10.04 -7.88
N TRP A 184 0.07 -10.03 -7.09
CA TRP A 184 -1.15 -10.80 -7.32
C TRP A 184 -2.35 -9.87 -7.40
N PHE A 185 -3.30 -10.24 -8.24
CA PHE A 185 -4.47 -9.46 -8.60
C PHE A 185 -5.72 -10.32 -8.51
N MET A 186 -6.79 -9.70 -8.05
CA MET A 186 -8.15 -10.21 -8.20
C MET A 186 -9.11 -9.03 -8.28
N TYR A 187 -10.31 -9.31 -8.79
CA TYR A 187 -11.41 -8.38 -8.77
C TYR A 187 -12.65 -9.08 -8.24
N ASP A 188 -13.51 -8.32 -7.60
CA ASP A 188 -14.86 -8.75 -7.24
C ASP A 188 -15.72 -7.51 -7.01
N THR A 189 -16.96 -7.71 -6.62
CA THR A 189 -17.94 -6.67 -6.38
C THR A 189 -17.91 -6.24 -4.92
N ILE A 190 -18.05 -4.92 -4.69
CA ILE A 190 -18.24 -4.40 -3.33
C ILE A 190 -19.60 -4.87 -2.79
N THR A 191 -19.55 -5.66 -1.72
CA THR A 191 -20.72 -6.30 -1.08
C THR A 191 -21.41 -5.37 -0.09
N ASN A 192 -20.65 -4.52 0.60
CA ASN A 192 -21.18 -3.56 1.56
C ASN A 192 -20.34 -2.29 1.64
N VAL A 193 -20.98 -1.19 2.04
CA VAL A 193 -20.38 0.14 2.17
C VAL A 193 -20.94 0.80 3.42
N ASN A 194 -20.05 1.34 4.25
CA ASN A 194 -20.39 2.25 5.33
C ASN A 194 -19.56 3.55 5.22
N GLU A 195 -19.63 4.42 6.22
CA GLU A 195 -18.98 5.73 6.19
C GLU A 195 -17.45 5.66 6.01
N ARG A 196 -16.79 4.64 6.57
CA ARG A 196 -15.31 4.53 6.61
C ARG A 196 -14.76 3.24 6.02
N LYS A 197 -15.60 2.29 5.61
CA LYS A 197 -15.20 0.98 5.08
C LYS A 197 -15.98 0.61 3.82
N ILE A 198 -15.29 -0.09 2.93
CA ILE A 198 -15.88 -0.90 1.86
C ILE A 198 -15.52 -2.36 2.09
N TYR A 199 -16.42 -3.26 1.73
CA TYR A 199 -16.31 -4.70 1.95
C TYR A 199 -16.48 -5.45 0.63
N TYR A 200 -15.75 -6.56 0.48
CA TYR A 200 -15.73 -7.38 -0.74
C TYR A 200 -15.23 -8.79 -0.43
N ASN A 201 -15.43 -9.71 -1.36
CA ASN A 201 -14.90 -11.08 -1.25
C ASN A 201 -13.67 -11.30 -2.14
N ILE A 202 -12.98 -10.21 -2.54
CA ILE A 202 -11.66 -10.33 -3.16
C ILE A 202 -10.73 -11.06 -2.19
N ASP A 203 -10.17 -12.17 -2.63
CA ASP A 203 -9.20 -12.95 -1.88
C ASP A 203 -7.96 -12.13 -1.56
N THR A 204 -7.61 -12.10 -0.29
CA THR A 204 -6.37 -11.52 0.20
C THR A 204 -5.74 -12.41 1.25
N MET A 205 -4.47 -12.17 1.53
CA MET A 205 -3.64 -12.89 2.49
C MET A 205 -2.63 -11.88 3.02
N GLY A 206 -2.19 -12.07 4.27
CA GLY A 206 -1.26 -11.13 4.93
C GLY A 206 -0.13 -10.68 3.99
N GLY A 207 0.18 -9.40 4.02
CA GLY A 207 1.04 -8.71 3.06
C GLY A 207 0.25 -7.91 2.01
N HIS A 208 -1.04 -8.18 1.80
CA HIS A 208 -1.88 -7.31 0.99
C HIS A 208 -2.25 -6.01 1.72
N SER A 209 -1.99 -5.87 3.02
CA SER A 209 -2.20 -4.61 3.73
C SER A 209 -1.58 -3.42 3.01
N GLY A 210 -2.43 -2.41 2.79
CA GLY A 210 -2.14 -1.20 2.03
C GLY A 210 -2.41 -1.28 0.53
N SER A 211 -2.82 -2.43 -0.01
CA SER A 211 -3.17 -2.58 -1.43
C SER A 211 -4.22 -1.56 -1.87
N PRO A 212 -4.10 -0.95 -3.06
CA PRO A 212 -5.15 -0.13 -3.61
C PRO A 212 -6.38 -0.98 -3.92
N VAL A 213 -7.55 -0.46 -3.58
CA VAL A 213 -8.84 -0.92 -4.10
C VAL A 213 -9.31 0.15 -5.08
N TRP A 214 -9.44 -0.18 -6.36
CA TRP A 214 -9.74 0.83 -7.39
C TRP A 214 -10.89 0.44 -8.31
N ILE A 215 -11.45 1.47 -8.95
CA ILE A 215 -12.43 1.35 -10.02
C ILE A 215 -11.80 1.90 -11.30
N ASP A 216 -12.04 1.22 -12.41
CA ASP A 216 -11.67 1.70 -13.74
C ASP A 216 -12.72 2.69 -14.23
N ALA A 217 -12.34 3.96 -14.40
CA ALA A 217 -13.24 4.97 -14.90
C ALA A 217 -13.35 4.95 -16.43
N PRO A 218 -14.48 5.42 -17.00
CA PRO A 218 -14.68 5.49 -18.45
C PRO A 218 -13.62 6.30 -19.20
N ASN A 219 -12.90 7.19 -18.52
CA ASN A 219 -11.80 7.97 -19.08
C ASN A 219 -10.47 7.19 -19.15
N GLY A 220 -10.47 5.90 -18.81
CA GLY A 220 -9.29 5.03 -18.80
C GLY A 220 -8.38 5.23 -17.60
N GLN A 221 -8.78 6.03 -16.60
CA GLN A 221 -8.01 6.22 -15.37
C GLN A 221 -8.42 5.21 -14.30
N HIS A 222 -7.46 4.84 -13.46
CA HIS A 222 -7.70 4.01 -12.26
C HIS A 222 -7.83 4.93 -11.06
N TYR A 223 -9.02 4.96 -10.45
CA TYR A 223 -9.26 5.71 -9.22
C TYR A 223 -9.32 4.77 -8.04
N ALA A 224 -8.36 4.91 -7.13
CA ALA A 224 -8.46 4.29 -5.82
C ALA A 224 -9.71 4.83 -5.10
N VAL A 225 -10.44 3.92 -4.48
CA VAL A 225 -11.64 4.16 -3.66
C VAL A 225 -11.52 3.56 -2.26
N GLY A 226 -10.49 2.74 -2.02
CA GLY A 226 -10.15 2.23 -0.71
C GLY A 226 -8.68 1.80 -0.58
N ILE A 227 -8.27 1.61 0.67
CA ILE A 227 -6.95 1.13 1.07
C ILE A 227 -7.17 -0.15 1.88
N HIS A 228 -6.79 -1.30 1.34
CA HIS A 228 -7.00 -2.60 1.98
C HIS A 228 -6.23 -2.70 3.29
N ALA A 229 -6.82 -3.34 4.31
CA ALA A 229 -6.17 -3.47 5.62
C ALA A 229 -6.66 -4.65 6.48
N TYR A 230 -7.84 -5.24 6.19
CA TYR A 230 -8.43 -6.26 7.07
C TYR A 230 -9.15 -7.34 6.28
N GLY A 231 -9.18 -8.54 6.87
CA GLY A 231 -9.95 -9.67 6.36
C GLY A 231 -11.04 -10.20 7.27
N GLY A 232 -11.49 -11.41 6.93
CA GLY A 232 -12.49 -12.17 7.70
C GLY A 232 -13.70 -12.63 6.89
N CYS A 233 -13.67 -12.49 5.55
CA CYS A 233 -14.74 -12.87 4.62
C CYS A 233 -16.14 -12.40 5.06
N PRO A 234 -16.46 -11.11 4.82
CA PRO A 234 -15.83 -10.25 3.81
C PRO A 234 -14.49 -9.64 4.24
N ASN A 235 -13.60 -9.46 3.26
CA ASN A 235 -12.42 -8.61 3.40
C ASN A 235 -12.83 -7.13 3.31
N SER A 236 -12.00 -6.21 3.80
CA SER A 236 -12.35 -4.78 3.84
C SER A 236 -11.18 -3.82 3.64
N ALA A 237 -11.54 -2.61 3.23
CA ALA A 237 -10.63 -1.49 3.03
C ALA A 237 -11.15 -0.24 3.72
N THR A 238 -10.24 0.60 4.18
CA THR A 238 -10.56 1.99 4.57
C THR A 238 -11.05 2.73 3.34
N ARG A 239 -12.32 3.18 3.36
CA ARG A 239 -12.99 3.90 2.27
C ARG A 239 -12.37 5.29 2.11
N ILE A 240 -12.14 5.71 0.87
CA ILE A 240 -11.77 7.09 0.56
C ILE A 240 -13.02 7.96 0.62
N ASN A 241 -13.35 8.40 1.83
CA ASN A 241 -14.34 9.45 2.09
C ASN A 241 -13.66 10.84 2.09
N GLN A 242 -14.40 11.91 2.40
CA GLN A 242 -13.86 13.27 2.33
C GLN A 242 -12.63 13.49 3.24
N ASP A 243 -12.64 12.96 4.46
CA ASP A 243 -11.50 13.10 5.38
C ASP A 243 -10.26 12.40 4.83
N VAL A 244 -10.43 11.16 4.37
CA VAL A 244 -9.35 10.35 3.81
C VAL A 244 -8.80 11.00 2.54
N TYR A 245 -9.68 11.48 1.65
CA TYR A 245 -9.29 12.21 0.44
C TYR A 245 -8.43 13.44 0.76
N ASN A 246 -8.84 14.25 1.74
CA ASN A 246 -8.10 15.45 2.14
C ASN A 246 -6.70 15.09 2.68
N ASN A 247 -6.59 14.03 3.48
CA ASN A 247 -5.30 13.54 3.96
C ASN A 247 -4.41 13.03 2.82
N LEU A 248 -4.96 12.24 1.89
CA LEU A 248 -4.25 11.77 0.70
C LEU A 248 -3.76 12.93 -0.18
N LEU A 249 -4.58 13.96 -0.36
CA LEU A 249 -4.20 15.17 -1.11
C LEU A 249 -3.07 15.93 -0.42
N ASN A 250 -3.13 16.11 0.89
CA ASN A 250 -2.08 16.78 1.66
C ASN A 250 -0.76 16.00 1.59
N TRP A 251 -0.81 14.67 1.69
CA TRP A 251 0.39 13.83 1.57
C TRP A 251 0.95 13.85 0.14
N LYS A 252 0.08 13.77 -0.87
CA LYS A 252 0.47 13.93 -2.28
C LYS A 252 1.24 15.23 -2.51
N GLN A 253 0.73 16.35 -2.02
CA GLN A 253 1.39 17.66 -2.17
C GLN A 253 2.78 17.70 -1.53
N ARG A 254 3.01 16.96 -0.43
CA ARG A 254 4.33 16.88 0.22
C ARG A 254 5.33 16.08 -0.60
N GLY A 255 4.91 14.99 -1.24
CA GLY A 255 5.80 14.20 -2.08
C GLY A 255 5.94 14.69 -3.53
N ASP A 256 5.08 15.62 -3.96
CA ASP A 256 5.15 16.26 -5.29
C ASP A 256 6.02 17.52 -5.31
N GLN A 257 6.46 18.00 -4.13
CA GLN A 257 7.48 19.06 -3.97
C GLN A 257 8.87 18.55 -4.30
#